data_AF-A0A0Q6WZ98-F1
#
_entry.id   AF-A0A0Q6WZ98-F1
#
_cell.length_a   1.000
_cell.length_b   1.000
_cell.length_c   1.000
_cell.angle_alpha   90.00
_cell.angle_beta   90.00
_cell.angle_gamma   90.00
#
_symmetry.space_group_name_H-M   'P 1'
#
loop_
_entity.id
_entity.type
_entity.pdbx_description
1 polymer ?
#
loop_
_entity_poly.entity_id
_entity_poly.type
_entity_poly.pdbx_seq_one_letter_code
_entity_poly.pdbx_strand_id
1 'polypeptide(L)'
;MEMNAVGYSNQDYQSRSRRLARLSRHADKRAQQRCIDKASLPLVLAYGQREFDGKGGIRYLMTSDSVASLQRAVGRTQQVEALAGVYAVVSTEDNTVITVGHRCA
;
A
#
# COMPACT_ATOMS: atom_id res chain seq x y z
N MET A 1 25.67 16.04 -14.75
CA MET A 1 24.27 15.61 -14.54
C MET A 1 24.31 14.17 -14.07
N GLU A 2 24.45 13.97 -12.76
CA GLU A 2 24.46 12.61 -12.18
C GLU A 2 23.03 12.09 -12.09
N MET A 3 22.76 11.03 -12.85
CA MET A 3 21.53 10.25 -12.75
C MET A 3 21.64 9.38 -11.51
N ASN A 4 20.98 9.79 -10.42
CA ASN A 4 20.81 8.96 -9.23
C ASN A 4 19.93 7.75 -9.58
N ALA A 5 20.57 6.63 -9.94
CA ALA A 5 19.91 5.34 -10.02
C ALA A 5 19.55 4.89 -8.60
N VAL A 6 18.36 5.28 -8.13
CA VAL A 6 17.77 4.76 -6.90
C VAL A 6 17.52 3.28 -7.12
N GLY A 7 18.43 2.43 -6.63
CA GLY A 7 18.28 0.99 -6.66
C GLY A 7 17.07 0.59 -5.83
N TYR A 8 15.96 0.24 -6.48
CA TYR A 8 14.78 -0.28 -5.82
C TYR A 8 15.02 -1.74 -5.42
N SER A 9 15.72 -1.91 -4.29
CA SER A 9 15.98 -3.22 -3.70
C SER A 9 14.67 -3.89 -3.27
N ASN A 10 14.42 -5.09 -3.77
CA ASN A 10 13.28 -5.93 -3.39
C ASN A 10 13.41 -6.50 -1.94
N GLN A 11 14.48 -6.15 -1.21
CA GLN A 11 14.73 -6.59 0.17
C GLN A 11 13.66 -6.07 1.16
N ASP A 12 13.05 -4.93 0.86
CA ASP A 12 11.95 -4.37 1.66
C ASP A 12 10.68 -5.23 1.59
N TYR A 13 10.40 -5.86 0.45
CA TYR A 13 9.20 -6.68 0.26
C TYR A 13 9.22 -7.94 1.15
N GLN A 14 10.34 -8.68 1.17
CA GLN A 14 10.47 -9.90 1.98
C GLN A 14 10.55 -9.64 3.49
N SER A 15 10.98 -8.43 3.88
CA SER A 15 11.02 -8.00 5.28
C SER A 15 9.63 -7.56 5.75
N ARG A 16 8.84 -6.92 4.87
CA ARG A 16 7.46 -6.47 5.16
C ARG A 16 6.42 -7.59 5.05
N SER A 17 6.62 -8.59 4.19
CA SER A 17 5.72 -9.76 4.10
C SER A 17 5.69 -10.60 5.39
N ARG A 18 6.74 -10.55 6.22
CA ARG A 18 6.79 -11.23 7.52
C ARG A 18 5.95 -10.55 8.61
N ARG A 19 5.50 -9.31 8.41
CA ARG A 19 4.49 -8.65 9.25
C ARG A 19 3.28 -8.30 8.40
N LEU A 20 2.64 -9.32 7.81
CA LEU A 20 1.32 -9.13 7.20
C LEU A 20 0.41 -8.45 8.24
N ALA A 21 0.10 -7.19 7.97
CA ALA A 21 -0.74 -6.41 8.84
C ALA A 21 -2.08 -7.13 9.00
N ARG A 22 -2.48 -7.42 10.24
CA ARG A 22 -3.73 -8.16 10.48
C ARG A 22 -4.88 -7.29 9.99
N LEU A 23 -5.78 -7.81 9.15
CA LEU A 23 -6.98 -7.05 8.80
C LEU A 23 -7.92 -6.98 9.99
N SER A 24 -8.31 -5.77 10.38
CA SER A 24 -9.44 -5.59 11.29
C SER A 24 -10.76 -5.94 10.58
N ARG A 25 -11.80 -6.26 11.36
CA ARG A 25 -13.17 -6.42 10.83
C ARG A 25 -13.66 -5.17 10.10
N HIS A 26 -13.21 -3.98 10.54
CA HIS A 26 -13.57 -2.72 9.89
C HIS A 26 -12.93 -2.63 8.50
N ALA A 27 -11.62 -2.85 8.40
CA ALA A 27 -10.91 -2.85 7.13
C ALA A 27 -11.48 -3.91 6.17
N ASP A 28 -11.81 -5.10 6.68
CA ASP A 28 -12.38 -6.19 5.89
C ASP A 28 -13.70 -5.80 5.22
N LYS A 29 -14.62 -5.23 6.01
CA LYS A 29 -15.90 -4.72 5.52
C LYS A 29 -15.71 -3.58 4.52
N ARG A 30 -14.76 -2.67 4.78
CA ARG A 30 -14.47 -1.54 3.88
C ARG A 30 -13.87 -1.98 2.55
N ALA A 31 -13.00 -3.00 2.56
CA ALA A 31 -12.41 -3.57 1.35
C ALA A 31 -13.54 -4.10 0.44
N GLN A 32 -14.46 -4.87 1.02
CA GLN A 32 -15.63 -5.40 0.31
C GLN A 32 -16.53 -4.28 -0.24
N GLN A 33 -16.87 -3.29 0.60
CA GLN A 33 -17.74 -2.17 0.19
C GLN A 33 -17.16 -1.30 -0.92
N ARG A 34 -15.84 -1.34 -1.13
CA ARG A 34 -15.11 -0.48 -2.07
C ARG A 34 -14.48 -1.26 -3.23
N CYS A 35 -14.84 -2.53 -3.39
CA CYS A 35 -14.27 -3.43 -4.39
C CYS A 35 -12.73 -3.41 -4.41
N ILE A 36 -12.11 -3.36 -3.22
CA ILE A 36 -10.65 -3.45 -3.06
C ILE A 36 -10.32 -4.90 -2.77
N ASP A 37 -9.53 -5.52 -3.66
CA ASP A 37 -9.08 -6.90 -3.45
C ASP A 37 -8.10 -6.97 -2.28
N LYS A 38 -8.40 -7.83 -1.31
CA LYS A 38 -7.57 -8.04 -0.10
C LYS A 38 -6.20 -8.60 -0.47
N ALA A 39 -6.10 -9.38 -1.56
CA ALA A 39 -4.83 -9.90 -2.05
C ALA A 39 -3.87 -8.80 -2.51
N SER A 40 -4.38 -7.61 -2.81
CA SER A 40 -3.58 -6.46 -3.23
C SER A 40 -3.03 -5.62 -2.06
N LEU A 41 -3.56 -5.79 -0.83
CA LEU A 41 -3.14 -5.01 0.34
C LEU A 41 -1.65 -5.13 0.67
N PRO A 42 -1.00 -6.30 0.56
CA PRO A 42 0.45 -6.39 0.71
C PRO A 42 1.22 -5.48 -0.25
N LEU A 43 0.73 -5.27 -1.48
CA LEU A 43 1.35 -4.36 -2.45
C LEU A 43 1.16 -2.90 -2.03
N VAL A 44 -0.03 -2.54 -1.56
CA VAL A 44 -0.32 -1.20 -1.03
C VAL A 44 0.58 -0.87 0.16
N LEU A 45 0.79 -1.82 1.07
CA LEU A 45 1.67 -1.64 2.24
C LEU A 45 3.15 -1.62 1.87
N ALA A 46 3.55 -2.31 0.80
CA ALA A 46 4.94 -2.37 0.37
C ALA A 46 5.38 -1.13 -0.44
N TYR A 47 4.54 -0.66 -1.36
CA TYR A 47 4.86 0.39 -2.33
C TYR A 47 4.16 1.73 -2.06
N GLY A 48 3.09 1.74 -1.25
CA GLY A 48 2.36 2.95 -0.93
C GLY A 48 3.22 3.96 -0.18
N GLN A 49 3.10 5.23 -0.55
CA GLN A 49 3.76 6.33 0.13
C GLN A 49 3.25 6.42 1.56
N ARG A 50 4.18 6.50 2.51
CA ARG A 50 3.89 6.54 3.95
C ARG A 50 3.61 7.97 4.39
N GLU A 51 2.51 8.15 5.10
CA GLU A 51 2.11 9.41 5.72
C GLU A 51 1.55 9.12 7.13
N PHE A 52 2.04 9.84 8.14
CA PHE A 52 1.52 9.71 9.50
C PHE A 52 0.19 10.46 9.61
N ASP A 53 -0.83 9.80 10.17
CA ASP A 53 -2.16 10.41 10.32
C ASP A 53 -2.29 11.32 11.55
N GLY A 54 -1.22 11.42 12.36
CA GLY A 54 -1.16 12.23 13.59
C GLY A 54 -1.99 11.67 14.77
N LYS A 55 -2.64 10.51 14.61
CA LYS A 55 -3.52 9.85 15.59
C LYS A 55 -3.09 8.41 15.91
N GLY A 56 -1.83 8.06 15.62
CA GLY A 56 -1.28 6.72 15.87
C GLY A 56 -1.47 5.73 14.70
N GLY A 57 -1.80 6.23 13.51
CA GLY A 57 -1.87 5.45 12.28
C GLY A 57 -0.87 5.90 11.22
N ILE A 58 -0.43 4.95 10.41
CA ILE A 58 0.36 5.17 9.19
C ILE A 58 -0.52 4.88 8.00
N ARG A 59 -0.74 5.89 7.16
CA ARG A 59 -1.40 5.74 5.86
C ARG A 59 -0.35 5.35 4.82
N TYR A 60 -0.69 4.36 4.02
CA TYR A 60 0.03 3.93 2.82
C TYR A 60 -0.85 4.27 1.64
N LEU A 61 -0.44 5.22 0.81
CA LEU A 61 -1.21 5.69 -0.35
C LEU A 61 -0.50 5.33 -1.65
N MET A 62 -1.22 4.72 -2.58
CA MET A 62 -0.75 4.47 -3.94
C MET A 62 -0.87 5.73 -4.79
N THR A 63 0.14 6.59 -4.74
CA THR A 63 0.30 7.74 -5.63
C THR A 63 0.73 7.30 -7.03
N SER A 64 0.73 8.23 -8.00
CA SER A 64 1.27 7.98 -9.34
C SER A 64 2.70 7.41 -9.29
N ASP A 65 3.53 7.93 -8.38
CA ASP A 65 4.92 7.52 -8.25
C ASP A 65 5.05 6.13 -7.63
N SER A 66 4.23 5.82 -6.62
CA SER A 66 4.12 4.48 -6.03
C SER A 66 3.64 3.45 -7.04
N VAL A 67 2.64 3.78 -7.87
CA VAL A 67 2.16 2.91 -8.95
C VAL A 67 3.24 2.71 -10.00
N ALA A 68 3.93 3.77 -10.42
CA ALA A 68 5.05 3.65 -11.36
C ALA A 68 6.20 2.79 -10.81
N SER A 69 6.49 2.90 -9.51
CA SER A 69 7.47 2.03 -8.82
C SER A 69 7.01 0.57 -8.84
N LEU A 70 5.75 0.31 -8.50
CA LEU A 70 5.17 -1.04 -8.54
C LEU A 70 5.21 -1.62 -9.97
N GLN A 71 4.80 -0.85 -10.98
CA GLN A 71 4.85 -1.26 -12.39
C GLN A 71 6.26 -1.66 -12.85
N ARG A 72 7.30 -0.99 -12.35
CA ARG A 72 8.70 -1.36 -12.65
C ARG A 72 9.10 -2.69 -11.99
N ALA A 73 8.55 -3.00 -10.82
CA ALA A 73 8.91 -4.19 -10.06
C ALA A 73 8.15 -5.45 -10.52
N VAL A 74 6.85 -5.33 -10.81
CA VAL A 74 5.99 -6.50 -11.16
C VAL A 74 5.48 -6.48 -12.60
N GLY A 75 5.82 -5.45 -13.37
CA GLY A 75 5.30 -5.22 -14.71
C GLY A 75 4.00 -4.42 -14.73
N ARG A 76 3.62 -3.98 -15.92
CA ARG A 76 2.40 -3.19 -16.14
C ARG A 76 1.22 -4.13 -16.39
N THR A 77 0.29 -4.18 -15.44
CA THR A 77 -0.96 -4.95 -15.56
C THR A 77 -2.14 -4.08 -15.15
N GLN A 78 -3.35 -4.43 -15.63
CA GLN A 78 -4.59 -3.74 -15.26
C GLN A 78 -4.83 -3.76 -13.74
N GLN A 79 -4.41 -4.83 -13.06
CA GLN A 79 -4.51 -4.97 -11.60
C GLN A 79 -3.61 -3.96 -10.89
N VAL A 80 -2.40 -3.71 -11.40
CA VAL A 80 -1.49 -2.71 -10.83
C VAL A 80 -2.01 -1.30 -11.08
N GLU A 81 -2.55 -1.03 -12.26
CA GLU A 81 -3.17 0.27 -12.57
C GLU A 81 -4.40 0.53 -11.69
N ALA A 82 -5.19 -0.51 -11.40
CA ALA A 82 -6.35 -0.42 -10.50
C ALA A 82 -6.00 -0.08 -9.05
N LEU A 83 -4.71 -0.16 -8.65
CA LEU A 83 -4.27 0.26 -7.32
C LEU A 83 -4.04 1.76 -7.22
N ALA A 84 -4.09 2.51 -8.32
CA ALA A 84 -3.95 3.96 -8.28
C ALA A 84 -5.01 4.60 -7.37
N GLY A 85 -4.56 5.41 -6.40
CA GLY A 85 -5.43 6.05 -5.42
C GLY A 85 -5.88 5.15 -4.26
N VAL A 86 -5.59 3.85 -4.27
CA VAL A 86 -5.88 2.97 -3.13
C VAL A 86 -5.00 3.34 -1.94
N TYR A 87 -5.58 3.34 -0.75
CA TYR A 87 -4.83 3.50 0.50
C TYR A 87 -5.24 2.49 1.57
N ALA A 88 -4.32 2.24 2.49
CA ALA A 88 -4.53 1.50 3.72
C ALA A 88 -4.01 2.31 4.90
N VAL A 89 -4.71 2.27 6.04
CA VAL A 89 -4.23 2.85 7.31
C VAL A 89 -3.92 1.71 8.26
N VAL A 90 -2.71 1.72 8.81
CA VAL A 90 -2.21 0.70 9.73
C VAL A 90 -1.92 1.33 11.08
N SER A 91 -2.34 0.67 12.15
CA SER A 91 -2.02 1.03 13.53
C SER A 91 -0.51 0.93 13.79
N THR A 92 0.07 1.94 14.45
CA THR A 92 1.48 1.88 14.86
C THR A 92 1.72 0.96 16.07
N GLU A 93 0.67 0.58 16.79
CA GLU A 93 0.79 -0.19 18.03
C GLU A 93 0.88 -1.71 17.76
N ASP A 94 0.04 -2.21 16.86
CA ASP A 94 -0.14 -3.65 16.65
C ASP A 94 -0.03 -4.08 15.16
N ASN A 95 0.35 -3.15 14.28
CA ASN A 95 0.36 -3.35 12.82
C ASN A 95 -0.98 -3.87 12.26
N THR A 96 -2.12 -3.57 12.88
CA THR A 96 -3.44 -3.94 12.33
C THR A 96 -3.86 -2.94 11.24
N VAL A 97 -4.37 -3.43 10.10
CA VAL A 97 -5.03 -2.58 9.10
C VAL A 97 -6.36 -2.11 9.67
N ILE A 98 -6.45 -0.82 9.98
CA ILE A 98 -7.63 -0.17 10.57
C ILE A 98 -8.68 0.07 9.49
N THR A 99 -8.28 0.59 8.33
CA THR A 99 -9.19 0.91 7.23
C THR A 99 -8.48 0.87 5.88
N VAL A 100 -9.27 0.74 4.82
CA VAL A 100 -8.81 0.79 3.43
C VAL A 100 -9.80 1.61 2.60
N GLY A 101 -9.33 2.26 1.54
CA GLY A 101 -10.20 3.04 0.68
C GLY A 101 -9.53 3.54 -0.58
N HIS A 102 -10.29 4.31 -1.35
CA HIS A 102 -9.80 5.04 -2.51
C HIS A 102 -9.72 6.51 -2.15
N ARG A 103 -8.62 7.17 -2.54
CA ARG A 103 -8.55 8.61 -2.60
C ARG A 103 -9.18 9.02 -3.92
N CYS A 104 -10.48 9.29 -3.90
CA CYS A 104 -11.12 9.98 -5.01
C CYS A 104 -10.44 11.35 -5.14
N ALA A 105 -9.85 11.60 -6.30
CA ALA A 105 -9.44 12.94 -6.70
C ALA A 105 -10.66 13.84 -6.88
#